data_AF-A0A929GP88-F1
#
_entry.id   AF-A0A929GP88-F1
#
_cell.length_a   1.000
_cell.length_b   1.000
_cell.length_c   1.000
_cell.angle_alpha   90.00
_cell.angle_beta   90.00
_cell.angle_gamma   90.00
#
_symmetry.space_group_name_H-M   'P 1'
#
loop_
_entity.id
_entity.type
_entity.pdbx_description
1 polymer ?
#
loop_
_entity_poly.entity_id
_entity_poly.type
_entity_poly.pdbx_seq_one_letter_code
_entity_poly.pdbx_strand_id
1 'polypeptide(L)'
;MEENDNSIETFWNNFLSKNPNNEIKESPVSFYFCDNEKDANECAELVDRGIKQATATSLWWYEKNNELLPKVGDRYIVTDWNGNPKAIIETTRIEPTPYNRITPKFAETEGEGDKSLEYWKRVHQEYYTREMKPYNEKFNENMIIICEYFKTIYTE
;
A
#
# COMPACT_ATOMS: atom_id res chain seq x y z
N MET A 1 22.14 -1.18 -6.19
CA MET A 1 21.41 -0.55 -5.06
C MET A 1 21.53 0.97 -5.10
N GLU A 2 22.64 1.56 -5.55
CA GLU A 2 22.81 3.03 -5.64
C GLU A 2 21.94 3.74 -6.70
N GLU A 3 21.62 3.11 -7.85
CA GLU A 3 20.83 3.77 -8.91
C GLU A 3 19.37 4.05 -8.51
N ASN A 4 18.75 3.18 -7.71
CA ASN A 4 17.37 3.37 -7.26
C ASN A 4 17.27 4.43 -6.14
N ASP A 5 18.27 4.53 -5.27
CA ASP A 5 18.29 5.54 -4.20
C ASP A 5 18.29 6.96 -4.81
N ASN A 6 19.06 7.15 -5.89
CA ASN A 6 19.12 8.42 -6.62
C ASN A 6 17.80 8.76 -7.34
N SER A 7 17.06 7.77 -7.85
CA SER A 7 15.76 8.01 -8.50
C SER A 7 14.67 8.37 -7.49
N ILE A 8 14.66 7.72 -6.31
CA ILE A 8 13.76 8.06 -5.19
C ILE A 8 14.00 9.49 -4.71
N GLU A 9 15.25 9.86 -4.43
CA GLU A 9 15.60 11.21 -4.00
C GLU A 9 15.21 12.26 -5.05
N THR A 10 15.47 11.98 -6.33
CA THR A 10 15.09 12.88 -7.43
C THR A 10 13.57 13.07 -7.48
N PHE A 11 12.79 11.99 -7.37
CA PHE A 11 11.34 12.04 -7.41
C PHE A 11 10.76 12.83 -6.22
N TRP A 12 11.31 12.62 -5.02
CA TRP A 12 10.92 13.39 -3.83
C TRP A 12 11.28 14.88 -3.97
N ASN A 13 12.47 15.20 -4.49
CA ASN A 13 12.88 16.58 -4.75
C ASN A 13 11.98 17.26 -5.79
N ASN A 14 11.55 16.54 -6.83
CA ASN A 14 10.59 17.04 -7.80
C ASN A 14 9.25 17.39 -7.12
N PHE A 15 8.75 16.53 -6.24
CA PHE A 15 7.57 16.82 -5.43
C PHE A 15 7.74 18.06 -4.55
N LEU A 16 8.86 18.17 -3.82
CA LEU A 16 9.15 19.33 -2.96
C LEU A 16 9.25 20.63 -3.76
N SER A 17 9.82 20.59 -4.98
CA SER A 17 9.92 21.76 -5.85
C SER A 17 8.56 22.31 -6.26
N LYS A 18 7.57 21.43 -6.49
CA LYS A 18 6.18 21.80 -6.80
C LYS A 18 5.37 22.13 -5.54
N ASN A 19 5.84 21.74 -4.36
CA ASN A 19 5.18 21.91 -3.07
C ASN A 19 6.14 22.57 -2.04
N PRO A 20 6.56 23.83 -2.25
CA PRO A 20 7.61 24.45 -1.42
C PRO A 20 7.24 24.57 0.07
N ASN A 21 5.94 24.69 0.36
CA ASN A 21 5.39 24.79 1.72
C ASN A 21 5.26 23.44 2.43
N ASN A 22 5.68 22.34 1.79
CA ASN A 22 5.58 21.03 2.40
C ASN A 22 6.42 20.93 3.68
N GLU A 23 5.83 20.48 4.79
CA GLU A 23 6.51 20.44 6.09
C GLU A 23 7.56 19.33 6.19
N ILE A 24 7.28 18.17 5.58
CA ILE A 24 8.19 17.02 5.55
C ILE A 24 9.26 17.27 4.48
N LYS A 25 10.53 17.35 4.88
CA LYS A 25 11.65 17.57 3.94
C LYS A 25 12.43 16.30 3.64
N GLU A 26 12.50 15.38 4.60
CA GLU A 26 13.15 14.09 4.42
C GLU A 26 12.32 13.19 3.50
N SER A 27 12.99 12.39 2.67
CA SER A 27 12.31 11.46 1.79
C SER A 27 11.60 10.40 2.63
N PRO A 28 10.30 10.14 2.39
CA PRO A 28 9.60 9.05 3.05
C PRO A 28 10.13 7.69 2.59
N VAL A 29 9.72 6.65 3.31
CA VAL A 29 10.00 5.26 2.94
C VAL A 29 9.38 4.96 1.56
N SER A 30 10.14 4.26 0.72
CA SER A 30 9.67 3.75 -0.56
C SER A 30 9.35 2.25 -0.49
N PHE A 31 8.27 1.81 -1.14
CA PHE A 31 7.90 0.39 -1.22
C PHE A 31 7.10 0.08 -2.49
N TYR A 32 7.05 -1.19 -2.88
CA TYR A 32 6.10 -1.71 -3.86
C TYR A 32 5.00 -2.53 -3.17
N PHE A 33 3.80 -2.52 -3.75
CA PHE A 33 2.70 -3.37 -3.28
C PHE A 33 2.90 -4.84 -3.68
N CYS A 34 2.21 -5.74 -2.98
CA CYS A 34 2.15 -7.18 -3.29
C CYS A 34 3.49 -7.92 -3.15
N ASP A 35 3.47 -9.24 -3.42
CA ASP A 35 4.58 -10.17 -3.21
C ASP A 35 5.15 -10.75 -4.53
N ASN A 36 4.72 -10.22 -5.68
CA ASN A 36 5.18 -10.65 -7.00
C ASN A 36 5.21 -9.49 -8.00
N GLU A 37 6.06 -9.63 -9.03
CA GLU A 37 6.34 -8.57 -10.01
C GLU A 37 5.11 -8.06 -10.75
N LYS A 38 4.23 -8.97 -11.16
CA LYS A 38 3.04 -8.61 -11.93
C LYS A 38 2.13 -7.71 -11.10
N ASP A 39 1.75 -8.18 -9.91
CA ASP A 39 0.78 -7.47 -9.07
C ASP A 39 1.38 -6.17 -8.51
N ALA A 40 2.69 -6.15 -8.23
CA ALA A 40 3.40 -4.93 -7.82
C ALA A 40 3.33 -3.84 -8.89
N ASN A 41 3.63 -4.20 -10.14
CA ASN A 41 3.59 -3.27 -11.27
C ASN A 41 2.15 -2.80 -11.56
N GLU A 42 1.18 -3.72 -11.55
CA GLU A 42 -0.23 -3.39 -11.75
C GLU A 42 -0.75 -2.45 -10.64
N CYS A 43 -0.44 -2.72 -9.38
CA CYS A 43 -0.82 -1.86 -8.26
C CYS A 43 -0.19 -0.47 -8.36
N ALA A 44 1.09 -0.38 -8.74
CA ALA A 44 1.76 0.90 -8.90
C ALA A 44 1.11 1.76 -10.00
N GLU A 45 0.72 1.15 -11.13
CA GLU A 45 -0.03 1.84 -12.20
C GLU A 45 -1.41 2.30 -11.72
N LEU A 46 -2.11 1.48 -10.92
CA LEU A 46 -3.41 1.85 -10.38
C LEU A 46 -3.31 3.02 -9.40
N VAL A 47 -2.24 3.11 -8.61
CA VAL A 47 -2.00 4.25 -7.70
C VAL A 47 -1.64 5.51 -8.49
N ASP A 48 -0.78 5.38 -9.50
CA ASP A 48 -0.40 6.48 -10.40
C ASP A 48 -1.63 7.09 -11.09
N ARG A 49 -2.56 6.25 -11.55
CA ARG A 49 -3.81 6.68 -12.17
C ARG A 49 -4.88 7.18 -11.18
N GLY A 50 -4.58 7.20 -9.88
CA GLY A 50 -5.52 7.60 -8.83
C GLY A 50 -6.69 6.63 -8.64
N ILE A 51 -6.56 5.38 -9.10
CA ILE A 51 -7.60 4.34 -9.03
C ILE A 51 -7.52 3.59 -7.71
N LYS A 52 -6.34 3.07 -7.35
CA LYS A 52 -6.09 2.41 -6.06
C LYS A 52 -5.82 3.49 -5.01
N GLN A 53 -6.70 3.61 -4.03
CA GLN A 53 -6.65 4.62 -2.96
C GLN A 53 -6.81 3.99 -1.56
N ALA A 54 -6.62 2.68 -1.46
CA ALA A 54 -6.58 1.95 -0.20
C ALA A 54 -5.64 0.73 -0.27
N THR A 55 -5.22 0.25 0.89
CA THR A 55 -4.45 -0.98 1.08
C THR A 55 -4.90 -1.72 2.35
N ALA A 56 -4.60 -3.02 2.43
CA ALA A 56 -5.17 -3.95 3.40
C ALA A 56 -4.11 -4.87 4.04
N THR A 57 -3.18 -4.31 4.82
CA THR A 57 -2.18 -5.12 5.54
C THR A 57 -2.81 -5.82 6.74
N SER A 58 -2.45 -7.08 7.01
CA SER A 58 -2.97 -7.78 8.19
C SER A 58 -2.37 -7.22 9.49
N LEU A 59 -3.17 -7.09 10.56
CA LEU A 59 -2.64 -6.73 11.89
C LEU A 59 -1.57 -7.75 12.34
N TRP A 60 -1.79 -9.01 11.99
CA TRP A 60 -0.83 -10.09 12.21
C TRP A 60 0.56 -9.77 11.65
N TRP A 61 0.67 -9.23 10.44
CA TRP A 61 1.96 -8.89 9.84
C TRP A 61 2.70 -7.83 10.66
N TYR A 62 2.00 -6.79 11.13
CA TYR A 62 2.60 -5.75 11.98
C TYR A 62 3.11 -6.35 13.30
N GLU A 63 2.29 -7.13 13.97
CA GLU A 63 2.65 -7.78 15.24
C GLU A 63 3.82 -8.75 15.06
N LYS A 64 3.83 -9.51 13.95
CA LYS A 64 4.86 -10.51 13.66
C LYS A 64 6.22 -9.89 13.37
N ASN A 65 6.23 -8.77 12.67
CA ASN A 65 7.46 -8.06 12.28
C ASN A 65 7.87 -6.98 13.29
N ASN A 66 7.09 -6.79 14.37
CA ASN A 66 7.28 -5.71 15.35
C ASN A 66 7.34 -4.33 14.67
N GLU A 67 6.50 -4.15 13.65
CA GLU A 67 6.36 -2.92 12.88
C GLU A 67 5.27 -2.03 13.48
N LEU A 68 5.46 -0.72 13.36
CA LEU A 68 4.47 0.24 13.84
C LEU A 68 3.27 0.28 12.88
N LEU A 69 2.07 0.44 13.43
CA LEU A 69 0.90 0.75 12.63
C LEU A 69 1.07 2.11 11.94
N PRO A 70 0.55 2.27 10.71
CA PRO A 70 0.56 3.54 10.01
C PRO A 70 -0.22 4.59 10.80
N LYS A 71 -0.02 5.86 10.47
CA LYS A 71 -0.75 7.00 11.04
C LYS A 71 -1.29 7.88 9.93
N VAL A 72 -2.39 8.57 10.24
CA VAL A 72 -2.90 9.62 9.34
C VAL A 72 -1.83 10.70 9.18
N GLY A 73 -1.54 11.07 7.94
CA GLY A 73 -0.47 11.99 7.56
C GLY A 73 0.85 11.32 7.21
N ASP A 74 0.99 10.00 7.45
CA ASP A 74 2.16 9.27 6.96
C ASP A 74 2.20 9.33 5.43
N ARG A 75 3.42 9.33 4.89
CA ARG A 75 3.67 9.40 3.45
C ARG A 75 4.62 8.33 3.03
N TYR A 76 4.42 7.89 1.79
CA TYR A 76 5.23 6.85 1.18
C TYR A 76 5.43 7.12 -0.30
N ILE A 77 6.57 6.67 -0.82
CA ILE A 77 6.82 6.60 -2.26
C ILE A 77 6.47 5.19 -2.73
N VAL A 78 5.48 5.09 -3.61
CA VAL A 78 5.10 3.84 -4.25
C VAL A 78 6.02 3.61 -5.44
N THR A 79 6.62 2.43 -5.52
CA THR A 79 7.48 2.00 -6.62
C THR A 79 6.85 0.88 -7.43
N ASP A 80 7.35 0.69 -8.65
CA ASP A 80 7.19 -0.59 -9.35
C ASP A 80 8.11 -1.67 -8.75
N TRP A 81 8.03 -2.90 -9.27
CA TRP A 81 8.82 -4.04 -8.80
C TRP A 81 10.33 -3.80 -8.86
N ASN A 82 10.80 -3.01 -9.83
CA ASN A 82 12.21 -2.71 -10.01
C ASN A 82 12.69 -1.56 -9.11
N GLY A 83 11.80 -0.98 -8.31
CA GLY A 83 12.11 0.13 -7.42
C GLY A 83 12.03 1.51 -8.09
N ASN A 84 11.47 1.62 -9.31
CA ASN A 84 11.29 2.94 -9.91
C ASN A 84 10.09 3.63 -9.26
N PRO A 85 10.23 4.89 -8.79
CA PRO A 85 9.11 5.61 -8.18
C PRO A 85 7.99 5.86 -9.20
N LYS A 86 6.75 5.71 -8.75
CA LYS A 86 5.52 5.93 -9.54
C LYS A 86 4.62 7.00 -8.93
N ALA A 87 4.50 7.02 -7.61
CA ALA A 87 3.60 7.95 -6.94
C ALA A 87 4.07 8.28 -5.51
N ILE A 88 3.62 9.41 -4.98
CA ILE A 88 3.65 9.69 -3.54
C ILE A 88 2.21 9.61 -3.04
N ILE A 89 2.02 8.85 -1.97
CA ILE A 89 0.74 8.72 -1.29
C ILE A 89 0.80 9.32 0.12
N GLU A 90 -0.33 9.81 0.60
CA GLU A 90 -0.51 10.26 1.99
C GLU A 90 -1.70 9.53 2.62
N THR A 91 -1.47 8.92 3.78
CA THR A 91 -2.48 8.21 4.55
C THR A 91 -3.51 9.20 5.09
N THR A 92 -4.78 8.99 4.77
CA THR A 92 -5.88 9.88 5.15
C THR A 92 -6.81 9.30 6.20
N ARG A 93 -6.89 7.97 6.28
CA ARG A 93 -7.74 7.26 7.26
C ARG A 93 -7.22 5.85 7.47
N ILE A 94 -7.33 5.36 8.70
CA ILE A 94 -7.03 3.97 9.06
C ILE A 94 -8.24 3.39 9.78
N GLU A 95 -8.64 2.19 9.38
CA GLU A 95 -9.84 1.52 9.89
C GLU A 95 -9.55 0.04 10.15
N PRO A 96 -9.16 -0.35 11.37
CA PRO A 96 -9.00 -1.76 11.74
C PRO A 96 -10.34 -2.49 11.57
N THR A 97 -10.40 -3.42 10.64
CA THR A 97 -11.65 -4.07 10.20
C THR A 97 -11.47 -5.59 10.20
N PRO A 98 -12.36 -6.36 10.83
CA PRO A 98 -12.36 -7.81 10.66
C PRO A 98 -12.51 -8.19 9.18
N TYR A 99 -11.74 -9.15 8.70
CA TYR A 99 -11.74 -9.56 7.29
C TYR A 99 -13.17 -9.85 6.75
N ASN A 100 -14.01 -10.54 7.51
CA ASN A 100 -15.39 -10.83 7.12
C ASN A 100 -16.33 -9.62 7.08
N ARG A 101 -15.90 -8.45 7.58
CA ARG A 101 -16.63 -7.18 7.56
C ARG A 101 -16.17 -6.22 6.46
N ILE A 102 -15.18 -6.61 5.65
CA ILE A 102 -14.73 -5.80 4.51
C ILE A 102 -15.89 -5.56 3.56
N THR A 103 -16.05 -4.30 3.16
CA THR A 103 -17.20 -3.85 2.39
C THR A 103 -16.90 -3.81 0.89
N PRO A 104 -17.92 -3.90 0.02
CA PRO A 104 -17.73 -3.66 -1.41
C PRO A 104 -17.15 -2.27 -1.70
N LYS A 105 -17.47 -1.28 -0.85
CA LYS A 105 -16.93 0.08 -1.02
C LYS A 105 -15.43 0.14 -0.75
N PHE A 106 -14.93 -0.63 0.21
CA PHE A 106 -13.50 -0.76 0.45
C PHE A 106 -12.81 -1.40 -0.75
N ALA A 107 -13.31 -2.55 -1.22
CA ALA A 107 -12.77 -3.24 -2.40
C ALA A 107 -12.75 -2.33 -3.64
N GLU A 108 -13.80 -1.54 -3.85
CA GLU A 108 -13.85 -0.55 -4.94
C GLU A 108 -12.80 0.55 -4.79
N THR A 109 -12.56 1.00 -3.57
CA THR A 109 -11.58 2.06 -3.24
C THR A 109 -10.15 1.54 -3.36
N GLU A 110 -9.91 0.28 -3.02
CA GLU A 110 -8.64 -0.39 -3.27
C GLU A 110 -8.42 -0.62 -4.77
N GLY A 111 -9.49 -0.88 -5.53
CA GLY A 111 -9.50 -0.67 -6.97
C GLY A 111 -8.77 -1.72 -7.82
N GLU A 112 -8.31 -2.83 -7.23
CA GLU A 112 -7.68 -3.95 -7.93
C GLU A 112 -8.69 -4.83 -8.70
N GLY A 113 -8.21 -5.50 -9.75
CA GLY A 113 -9.00 -6.43 -10.55
C GLY A 113 -10.26 -5.79 -11.13
N ASP A 114 -11.41 -6.43 -10.93
CA ASP A 114 -12.73 -5.91 -11.32
C ASP A 114 -13.39 -5.01 -10.27
N LYS A 115 -12.64 -4.66 -9.21
CA LYS A 115 -13.09 -3.81 -8.08
C LYS A 115 -14.20 -4.42 -7.23
N SER A 116 -14.52 -5.70 -7.43
CA SER A 116 -15.56 -6.39 -6.67
C SER A 116 -15.05 -6.89 -5.32
N LEU A 117 -15.96 -7.01 -4.35
CA LEU A 117 -15.67 -7.66 -3.08
C LEU A 117 -15.30 -9.15 -3.25
N GLU A 118 -15.85 -9.82 -4.27
CA GLU A 118 -15.57 -11.22 -4.55
C GLU A 118 -14.12 -11.41 -4.99
N TYR A 119 -13.67 -10.60 -5.95
CA TYR A 119 -12.27 -10.55 -6.37
C TYR A 119 -11.36 -10.26 -5.17
N TRP A 120 -11.68 -9.21 -4.41
CA TRP A 120 -10.93 -8.78 -3.23
C TRP A 120 -10.75 -9.93 -2.24
N LYS A 121 -11.84 -10.60 -1.85
CA LYS A 121 -11.78 -11.72 -0.89
C LYS A 121 -10.93 -12.86 -1.40
N ARG A 122 -11.06 -13.24 -2.66
CA ARG A 122 -10.31 -14.35 -3.23
C ARG A 122 -8.80 -14.06 -3.17
N VAL A 123 -8.35 -12.91 -3.68
CA VAL A 123 -6.91 -12.60 -3.74
C VAL A 123 -6.30 -12.36 -2.36
N HIS A 124 -7.01 -11.68 -1.45
CA HIS A 124 -6.52 -11.40 -0.11
C HIS A 124 -6.47 -12.65 0.77
N GLN A 125 -7.47 -13.54 0.68
CA GLN A 125 -7.41 -14.82 1.40
C GLN A 125 -6.21 -15.66 0.95
N GLU A 126 -5.93 -15.72 -0.35
CA GLU A 126 -4.76 -16.40 -0.89
C GLU A 126 -3.46 -15.77 -0.37
N TYR A 127 -3.37 -14.44 -0.39
CA TYR A 127 -2.21 -13.69 0.14
C TYR A 127 -1.98 -13.93 1.63
N TYR A 128 -2.98 -13.72 2.49
CA TYR A 128 -2.85 -13.94 3.94
C TYR A 128 -2.59 -15.41 4.29
N THR A 129 -3.08 -16.34 3.48
CA THR A 129 -2.73 -17.76 3.67
C THR A 129 -1.25 -18.01 3.37
N ARG A 130 -0.69 -17.37 2.32
CA ARG A 130 0.73 -17.49 1.98
C ARG A 130 1.63 -16.82 3.01
N GLU A 131 1.29 -15.62 3.49
CA GLU A 131 2.12 -14.87 4.44
C GLU A 131 2.28 -15.62 5.79
N MET A 132 1.23 -16.29 6.25
CA MET A 132 1.21 -16.98 7.55
C MET A 132 1.79 -18.40 7.50
N LYS A 133 1.77 -19.04 6.33
CA LYS A 133 2.18 -20.43 6.15
C LYS A 133 3.59 -20.75 6.66
N PRO A 134 4.63 -19.92 6.43
CA PRO A 134 5.98 -20.18 6.95
C PRO A 134 6.06 -20.26 8.48
N TYR A 135 5.07 -19.70 9.19
CA TYR A 135 5.03 -19.65 10.65
C TYR A 135 4.08 -20.70 11.26
N ASN A 136 3.54 -21.62 10.44
CA ASN A 136 2.49 -22.57 10.84
C ASN A 136 1.21 -21.91 11.38
N GLU A 137 0.98 -20.65 11.03
CA GLU A 137 -0.24 -19.91 11.36
C GLU A 137 -1.23 -19.99 10.19
N LYS A 138 -2.50 -19.68 10.45
CA LYS A 138 -3.59 -19.88 9.49
C LYS A 138 -4.46 -18.65 9.37
N PHE A 139 -4.85 -18.36 8.13
CA PHE A 139 -5.89 -17.40 7.81
C PHE A 139 -7.16 -17.69 8.64
N ASN A 140 -7.78 -16.61 9.14
CA ASN A 140 -9.00 -16.63 9.91
C ASN A 140 -9.90 -15.48 9.44
N GLU A 141 -11.16 -15.75 9.10
CA GLU A 141 -12.08 -14.71 8.63
C GLU A 141 -12.38 -13.59 9.63
N ASN A 142 -12.07 -13.79 10.92
CA ASN A 142 -12.19 -12.77 11.96
C ASN A 142 -10.89 -12.01 12.23
N MET A 143 -9.80 -12.29 11.50
CA MET A 143 -8.54 -11.56 11.65
C MET A 143 -8.74 -10.08 11.34
N ILE A 144 -8.01 -9.22 12.04
CA ILE A 144 -8.07 -7.78 11.83
C ILE A 144 -7.18 -7.41 10.64
N ILE A 145 -7.77 -6.68 9.71
CA ILE A 145 -7.10 -6.04 8.59
C ILE A 145 -6.98 -4.56 8.90
N ILE A 146 -5.80 -4.01 8.72
CA ILE A 146 -5.55 -2.58 8.82
C ILE A 146 -5.91 -1.98 7.47
N CYS A 147 -7.18 -1.58 7.32
CA CYS A 147 -7.64 -0.89 6.12
C CYS A 147 -7.13 0.54 6.13
N GLU A 148 -6.13 0.80 5.31
CA GLU A 148 -5.52 2.11 5.17
C GLU A 148 -6.03 2.76 3.90
N TYR A 149 -6.63 3.95 4.03
CA TYR A 149 -7.05 4.78 2.91
C TYR A 149 -6.03 5.89 2.74
N PHE A 150 -5.61 6.11 1.51
CA PHE A 150 -4.63 7.12 1.17
C PHE A 150 -5.11 7.95 -0.02
N LYS A 151 -4.41 9.07 -0.25
CA LYS A 151 -4.53 9.84 -1.47
C LYS A 151 -3.22 9.83 -2.22
N THR A 152 -3.29 9.64 -3.53
CA THR A 152 -2.16 9.98 -4.41
C THR A 152 -2.02 11.50 -4.44
N ILE A 153 -0.90 12.02 -3.92
CA ILE A 153 -0.62 13.45 -3.82
C ILE A 153 0.39 13.93 -4.87
N TYR A 154 1.09 13.00 -5.52
CA TYR A 154 2.05 13.31 -6.57
C TYR A 154 2.26 12.11 -7.49
N THR A 155 2.39 12.42 -8.78
CA THR A 155 2.86 11.55 -9.86
C THR A 155 3.68 12.42 -10.83
N GLU A 156 4.43 11.81 -11.74
CA GLU A 156 5.16 12.53 -12.79
C GLU A 156 4.38 12.71 -14.09
#